data_AF-H1Q3J0-F1
#
_entry.id   AF-H1Q3J0-F1
#
_cell.length_a   1.000
_cell.length_b   1.000
_cell.length_c   1.000
_cell.angle_alpha   90.00
_cell.angle_beta   90.00
_cell.angle_gamma   90.00
#
_symmetry.space_group_name_H-M   'P 1'
#
loop_
_entity.id
_entity.type
_entity.pdbx_description
1 polymer ?
#
loop_
_entity_poly.entity_id
_entity_poly.type
_entity_poly.pdbx_seq_one_letter_code
_entity_poly.pdbx_strand_id
1 'polypeptide(L)'
;MIVFKVVERVLGVGPRKGQKAYGAEPKAPLKFSQEWLIERIVRETSLSEGDVRNVLITLKNIIKEVVTLGGSLDLGDIFSLRTTIPSKMEVKEEDVCATSLKRPRILVRWKQPISDALKKIEVEVDNPKRKEKKGS
;
A
#
# COMPACT_ATOMS: atom_id res chain seq x y z
N MET A 1 -17.22 -8.89 -1.75
CA MET A 1 -17.67 -7.77 -0.89
C MET A 1 -16.91 -7.78 0.44
N ILE A 2 -16.27 -6.68 0.82
CA ILE A 2 -15.57 -6.52 2.11
C ILE A 2 -16.55 -5.99 3.15
N VAL A 3 -16.70 -6.68 4.28
CA VAL A 3 -17.64 -6.29 5.34
C VAL A 3 -16.92 -5.57 6.47
N PHE A 4 -17.43 -4.40 6.84
CA PHE A 4 -16.96 -3.58 7.93
C PHE A 4 -17.93 -3.64 9.11
N LYS A 5 -17.41 -3.57 10.34
CA LYS A 5 -18.19 -3.37 11.57
C LYS A 5 -18.03 -1.93 12.06
N VAL A 6 -19.05 -1.43 12.75
CA VAL A 6 -18.99 -0.13 13.43
C VAL A 6 -18.15 -0.24 14.69
N VAL A 7 -17.24 0.70 14.90
CA VAL A 7 -16.42 0.80 16.11
C VAL A 7 -16.49 2.19 16.72
N GLU A 8 -16.48 2.23 18.06
CA GLU A 8 -16.41 3.46 18.84
C GLU A 8 -14.96 3.75 19.22
N ARG A 9 -14.50 4.99 19.06
CA ARG A 9 -13.17 5.45 19.46
C ARG A 9 -13.25 6.85 20.06
N VAL A 10 -12.35 7.16 20.99
CA VAL A 10 -12.17 8.53 21.50
C VAL A 10 -11.14 9.25 20.63
N LEU A 11 -11.47 10.46 20.18
CA LEU A 11 -10.58 11.23 19.32
C LEU A 11 -9.37 11.76 20.11
N GLY A 12 -8.17 11.39 19.67
CA GLY A 12 -6.91 11.84 20.30
C GLY A 12 -6.39 13.19 19.83
N VAL A 13 -6.84 13.66 18.65
CA VAL A 13 -6.35 14.88 17.99
C VAL A 13 -7.49 15.67 17.34
N GLY A 14 -7.23 16.95 17.07
CA GLY A 14 -8.14 17.86 16.36
C GLY A 14 -9.18 18.54 17.27
N PRO A 15 -10.08 19.37 16.69
CA PRO A 15 -11.01 20.21 17.44
C PRO A 15 -11.99 19.44 18.35
N ARG A 16 -12.23 18.16 18.09
CA ARG A 16 -13.14 17.29 18.86
C ARG A 16 -12.40 16.32 19.78
N LYS A 17 -11.15 16.62 20.13
CA LYS A 17 -10.34 15.80 21.04
C LYS A 17 -11.10 15.49 22.34
N GLY A 18 -11.06 14.23 22.78
CA GLY A 18 -11.76 13.74 23.97
C GLY A 18 -13.22 13.33 23.76
N GLN A 19 -13.81 13.59 22.59
CA GLN A 19 -15.17 13.15 22.27
C GLN A 19 -15.21 11.75 21.67
N LYS A 20 -16.33 11.04 21.90
CA LYS A 20 -16.65 9.77 21.24
C LYS A 20 -16.93 9.99 19.75
N ALA A 21 -16.35 9.14 18.92
CA ALA A 21 -16.58 9.08 17.48
C ALA A 21 -16.79 7.64 17.02
N TYR A 22 -17.48 7.47 15.91
CA TYR A 22 -17.77 6.17 15.32
C TYR A 22 -17.08 6.04 13.97
N GLY A 23 -16.40 4.91 13.75
CA GLY A 23 -15.75 4.56 12.50
C GLY A 23 -16.18 3.18 12.01
N ALA A 24 -15.65 2.78 10.85
CA ALA A 24 -15.84 1.45 10.30
C ALA A 24 -14.47 0.77 10.19
N GLU A 25 -14.36 -0.48 10.67
CA GLU A 25 -13.16 -1.30 10.47
C GLU A 25 -13.53 -2.66 9.86
N PRO A 26 -12.66 -3.28 9.05
CA PRO A 26 -12.93 -4.60 8.48
C PRO A 26 -13.25 -5.62 9.59
N LYS A 27 -14.28 -6.45 9.39
CA LYS A 27 -14.66 -7.48 10.37
C LYS A 27 -13.54 -8.49 10.62
N ALA A 28 -12.75 -8.79 9.59
CA ALA A 28 -11.57 -9.63 9.68
C ALA A 28 -10.43 -9.03 8.84
N PRO A 29 -9.18 -9.05 9.35
CA PRO A 29 -8.02 -8.71 8.53
C PRO A 29 -7.81 -9.79 7.48
N LEU A 30 -8.03 -9.46 6.21
CA LEU A 30 -7.73 -10.36 5.09
C LEU A 30 -6.24 -10.25 4.75
N LYS A 31 -5.40 -11.06 5.41
CA LYS A 31 -3.95 -11.11 5.18
C LYS A 31 -3.59 -12.41 4.47
N PHE A 32 -3.05 -12.29 3.27
CA PHE A 32 -2.49 -13.42 2.53
C PHE A 32 -1.01 -13.61 2.92
N SER A 33 -0.59 -14.86 3.12
CA SER A 33 0.80 -15.20 3.45
C SER A 33 1.67 -15.27 2.20
N GLN A 34 2.99 -15.27 2.39
CA GLN A 34 3.94 -15.50 1.30
C GLN A 34 3.81 -16.93 0.76
N GLU A 35 3.56 -17.89 1.65
CA GLU A 35 3.33 -19.30 1.30
C GLU A 35 2.13 -19.43 0.36
N TRP A 36 1.01 -18.77 0.67
CA TRP A 36 -0.18 -18.77 -0.19
C TRP A 36 0.12 -18.22 -1.59
N LEU A 37 0.92 -17.15 -1.68
CA LEU A 37 1.33 -16.58 -2.97
C LEU A 37 2.19 -17.57 -3.76
N ILE A 38 3.16 -18.20 -3.10
CA ILE A 38 4.05 -19.18 -3.72
C ILE A 38 3.24 -20.37 -4.25
N GLU A 39 2.36 -20.94 -3.43
CA GLU A 39 1.45 -22.02 -3.83
C GLU A 39 0.58 -21.62 -5.04
N ARG A 40 0.11 -20.36 -5.08
CA ARG A 40 -0.68 -19.86 -6.21
C ARG A 40 0.13 -19.84 -7.50
N ILE A 41 1.36 -19.34 -7.46
CA ILE A 41 2.24 -19.27 -8.64
C ILE A 41 2.63 -20.67 -9.11
N VAL A 42 3.01 -21.56 -8.20
CA VAL A 42 3.35 -22.97 -8.53
C VAL A 42 2.16 -23.67 -9.18
N ARG A 43 0.94 -23.41 -8.73
CA ARG A 43 -0.27 -23.99 -9.34
C ARG A 43 -0.57 -23.41 -10.74
N GLU A 44 -0.29 -22.13 -10.96
CA GLU A 44 -0.63 -21.43 -12.21
C GLU A 44 0.47 -21.54 -13.27
N THR A 45 1.66 -22.01 -12.91
CA THR A 45 2.83 -22.09 -13.78
C THR A 45 3.46 -23.48 -13.69
N SER A 46 4.49 -23.74 -14.48
CA SER A 46 5.28 -24.98 -14.38
C SER A 46 6.50 -24.83 -13.46
N LEU A 47 6.60 -23.74 -12.69
CA LEU A 47 7.74 -23.47 -11.81
C LEU A 47 7.66 -24.32 -10.56
N SER A 48 8.81 -24.81 -10.08
CA SER A 48 8.88 -25.44 -8.76
C SER A 48 8.77 -24.39 -7.65
N GLU A 49 8.43 -24.83 -6.44
CA GLU A 49 8.45 -23.95 -5.26
C GLU A 49 9.83 -23.29 -5.06
N GLY A 50 10.90 -24.04 -5.31
CA GLY A 50 12.28 -23.56 -5.24
C GLY A 50 12.54 -22.43 -6.23
N ASP A 51 12.07 -22.57 -7.47
CA ASP A 51 12.22 -21.54 -8.50
C ASP A 51 11.50 -20.25 -8.11
N VAL A 52 10.25 -20.35 -7.64
CA VAL A 52 9.46 -19.18 -7.23
C VAL A 52 10.15 -18.44 -6.07
N ARG A 53 10.64 -19.18 -5.06
CA ARG A 53 11.38 -18.59 -3.93
C ARG A 53 12.67 -17.91 -4.40
N ASN A 54 13.42 -18.54 -5.32
CA ASN A 54 14.63 -17.97 -5.89
C ASN A 54 14.37 -16.69 -6.68
N VAL A 55 13.27 -16.63 -7.44
CA VAL A 55 12.84 -15.42 -8.15
C VAL A 55 12.55 -14.29 -7.15
N LEU A 56 11.81 -14.56 -6.07
CA LEU A 56 11.52 -13.53 -5.05
C LEU A 56 12.79 -13.02 -4.35
N ILE A 57 13.73 -13.90 -4.03
CA ILE A 57 15.01 -13.53 -3.42
C ILE A 57 15.85 -12.68 -4.38
N THR A 58 15.94 -13.10 -5.64
CA THR A 58 16.68 -12.41 -6.70
C THR A 58 16.07 -11.04 -6.96
N LEU A 59 14.75 -10.96 -7.09
CA LEU A 59 14.03 -9.70 -7.29
C LEU A 59 14.27 -8.72 -6.14
N LYS A 60 14.25 -9.19 -4.89
CA LYS A 60 14.59 -8.38 -3.71
C LYS A 60 16.01 -7.80 -3.82
N ASN A 61 16.99 -8.60 -4.26
CA ASN A 61 18.38 -8.14 -4.41
C ASN A 61 18.51 -7.10 -5.53
N ILE A 62 17.87 -7.32 -6.68
CA ILE A 62 17.84 -6.37 -7.80
C ILE A 62 17.19 -5.04 -7.36
N ILE A 63 16.06 -5.10 -6.67
CA ILE A 63 15.39 -3.90 -6.15
C ILE A 63 16.33 -3.12 -5.21
N LYS A 64 17.05 -3.81 -4.31
CA LYS A 64 18.01 -3.17 -3.39
C LYS A 64 19.13 -2.46 -4.15
N GLU A 65 19.65 -3.08 -5.21
CA GLU A 65 20.67 -2.49 -6.07
C GLU A 65 20.15 -1.24 -6.78
N VAL A 66 19.01 -1.34 -7.47
CA VAL A 66 18.38 -0.21 -8.15
C VAL A 66 18.13 0.96 -7.19
N VAL A 67 17.63 0.67 -5.98
CA VAL A 67 17.39 1.71 -4.96
C VAL A 67 18.68 2.39 -4.55
N THR A 68 19.75 1.63 -4.34
CA THR A 68 21.07 2.13 -3.93
C THR A 68 21.69 3.03 -5.00
N LEU A 69 21.47 2.69 -6.28
CA LEU A 69 21.92 3.48 -7.42
C LEU A 69 21.07 4.73 -7.69
N GLY A 70 20.02 4.99 -6.89
CA GLY A 70 19.10 6.11 -7.14
C GLY A 70 18.17 5.90 -8.34
N GLY A 71 18.06 4.67 -8.82
CA GLY A 71 17.36 4.33 -10.07
C GLY A 71 15.85 4.15 -9.93
N SER A 72 15.27 3.62 -11.01
CA SER A 72 13.87 3.19 -11.09
C SER A 72 13.78 1.81 -11.72
N LEU A 73 12.80 1.02 -11.28
CA LEU A 73 12.50 -0.30 -11.83
C LEU A 73 11.01 -0.39 -12.17
N ASP A 74 10.72 -0.85 -13.38
CA ASP A 74 9.37 -1.16 -13.84
C ASP A 74 9.14 -2.68 -13.77
N LEU A 75 8.09 -3.12 -13.08
CA LEU A 75 7.71 -4.53 -12.95
C LEU A 75 6.53 -4.89 -13.86
N GLY A 76 6.49 -4.31 -15.05
CA GLY A 76 5.45 -4.55 -16.04
C GLY A 76 4.11 -4.00 -15.59
N ASP A 77 3.05 -4.81 -15.71
CA ASP A 77 1.67 -4.42 -15.39
C ASP A 77 1.34 -4.38 -13.90
N ILE A 78 2.34 -4.56 -13.03
CA ILE A 78 2.17 -4.56 -11.58
C ILE A 78 2.34 -3.14 -11.02
N PHE A 79 3.59 -2.71 -10.84
CA PHE A 79 3.95 -1.38 -10.38
C PHE A 79 5.34 -0.98 -10.88
N SER A 80 5.62 0.31 -10.83
CA SER A 80 6.97 0.83 -10.96
C SER A 80 7.43 1.45 -9.64
N LEU A 81 8.71 1.31 -9.30
CA LEU A 81 9.35 1.98 -8.18
C LEU A 81 10.41 2.97 -8.68
N ARG A 82 10.61 4.08 -7.95
CA ARG A 82 11.66 5.07 -8.22
C ARG A 82 12.23 5.60 -6.92
N THR A 83 13.56 5.62 -6.81
CA THR A 83 14.24 6.38 -5.74
C THR A 83 14.18 7.87 -6.06
N THR A 84 13.74 8.66 -5.08
CA THR A 84 13.66 10.11 -5.21
C THR A 84 14.33 10.76 -4.02
N ILE A 85 15.09 11.82 -4.29
CA ILE A 85 15.70 12.68 -3.27
C ILE A 85 15.12 14.08 -3.50
N PRO A 86 14.00 14.43 -2.83
CA PRO A 86 13.38 15.74 -3.02
C PRO A 86 14.31 16.84 -2.51
N SER A 87 14.28 18.03 -3.12
CA SER A 87 14.98 19.20 -2.58
C SER A 87 14.02 20.11 -1.81
N LYS A 88 14.52 20.90 -0.85
CA LYS A 88 13.91 22.18 -0.47
C LYS A 88 14.26 23.23 -1.52
N MET A 89 13.42 24.24 -1.64
CA MET A 89 13.67 25.38 -2.52
C MET A 89 14.48 26.39 -1.71
N GLU A 90 15.66 26.75 -2.21
CA GLU A 90 16.44 27.86 -1.65
C GLU A 90 16.04 29.17 -2.35
N VAL A 91 16.33 30.30 -1.70
CA VAL A 91 15.99 31.63 -2.23
C VAL A 91 16.94 32.04 -3.35
N LYS A 92 18.22 31.63 -3.28
CA LYS A 92 19.24 31.90 -4.29
C LYS A 92 19.78 30.59 -4.87
N GLU A 93 20.25 30.66 -6.11
CA GLU A 93 20.84 29.52 -6.81
C GLU A 93 22.14 29.02 -6.13
N GLU A 94 22.98 29.96 -5.70
CA GLU A 94 24.25 29.69 -5.01
C GLU A 94 24.09 28.97 -3.65
N ASP A 95 22.91 29.06 -3.03
CA ASP A 95 22.63 28.40 -1.75
C ASP A 95 22.21 26.93 -1.92
N VAL A 96 21.93 26.48 -3.16
CA VAL A 96 21.54 25.10 -3.45
C VAL A 96 22.72 24.17 -3.23
N CYS A 97 22.65 23.35 -2.18
CA CYS A 97 23.72 22.44 -1.81
C CYS A 97 23.19 21.09 -1.29
N ALA A 98 24.07 20.21 -0.83
CA ALA A 98 23.68 18.90 -0.30
C ALA A 98 22.68 18.99 0.87
N THR A 99 22.71 20.08 1.66
CA THR A 99 21.74 20.29 2.75
C THR A 99 20.35 20.71 2.26
N SER A 100 20.25 21.12 0.99
CA SER A 100 18.97 21.35 0.30
C SER A 100 18.25 20.03 0.00
N LEU A 101 18.97 18.91 -0.06
CA LEU A 101 18.38 17.59 -0.27
C LEU A 101 17.67 17.08 0.99
N LYS A 102 16.43 16.64 0.82
CA LYS A 102 15.63 15.97 1.84
C LYS A 102 15.97 14.48 1.88
N ARG A 103 15.47 13.80 2.91
CA ARG A 103 15.64 12.36 3.08
C ARG A 103 15.21 11.58 1.82
N PRO A 104 16.03 10.67 1.30
CA PRO A 104 15.67 9.79 0.19
C PRO A 104 14.42 8.98 0.51
N ARG A 105 13.59 8.74 -0.51
CA ARG A 105 12.37 7.92 -0.40
C ARG A 105 12.10 7.15 -1.68
N ILE A 106 11.46 6.00 -1.54
CA ILE A 106 10.97 5.18 -2.66
C ILE A 106 9.54 5.60 -2.98
N LEU A 107 9.29 5.98 -4.23
CA LEU A 107 7.95 6.19 -4.76
C LEU A 107 7.50 4.93 -5.50
N VAL A 108 6.35 4.38 -5.12
CA VAL A 108 5.70 3.24 -5.82
C VAL A 108 4.47 3.74 -6.55
N ARG A 109 4.31 3.33 -7.81
CA ARG A 109 3.14 3.63 -8.64
C ARG A 109 2.53 2.34 -9.16
N TRP A 110 1.32 2.03 -8.73
CA TRP A 110 0.52 0.93 -9.26
C TRP A 110 0.11 1.23 -10.70
N LYS A 111 0.15 0.20 -11.56
CA LYS A 111 -0.27 0.34 -12.96
C LYS A 111 -1.79 0.24 -13.08
N GLN A 112 -2.27 0.56 -14.27
CA GLN A 112 -3.70 0.66 -14.58
C GLN A 112 -4.47 -0.63 -14.27
N PRO A 113 -4.01 -1.84 -14.65
CA PRO A 113 -4.76 -3.08 -14.39
C PRO A 113 -5.03 -3.32 -12.89
N ILE A 114 -4.04 -3.05 -12.04
CA ILE A 114 -4.20 -3.17 -10.58
C ILE A 114 -5.06 -2.04 -10.02
N SER A 115 -4.86 -0.82 -10.49
CA SER A 115 -5.63 0.35 -10.03
C SER A 115 -7.13 0.23 -10.37
N ASP A 116 -7.47 -0.40 -11.49
CA ASP A 116 -8.86 -0.65 -11.88
C ASP A 116 -9.55 -1.71 -11.02
N ALA A 117 -8.80 -2.66 -10.46
CA ALA A 117 -9.35 -3.61 -9.51
C ALA A 117 -9.88 -2.91 -8.25
N LEU A 118 -9.25 -1.80 -7.82
CA LEU A 118 -9.72 -1.01 -6.67
C LEU A 118 -11.11 -0.41 -6.89
N LYS A 119 -11.42 0.02 -8.11
CA LYS A 119 -12.71 0.63 -8.46
C LYS A 119 -13.87 -0.37 -8.40
N LYS A 120 -13.57 -1.67 -8.47
CA LYS A 120 -14.56 -2.76 -8.46
C LYS A 120 -14.76 -3.34 -7.05
N ILE A 121 -14.11 -2.78 -6.02
CA ILE A 121 -14.27 -3.27 -4.65
C ILE A 121 -15.65 -2.87 -4.13
N GLU A 122 -16.46 -3.89 -3.85
CA GLU A 122 -17.73 -3.73 -3.16
C GLU A 122 -17.52 -3.79 -1.65
N VAL A 123 -18.14 -2.85 -0.92
CA VAL A 123 -18.06 -2.75 0.54
C VAL A 123 -19.45 -2.73 1.17
N GLU A 124 -19.58 -3.38 2.33
CA GLU A 124 -20.77 -3.30 3.18
C GLU A 124 -20.37 -2.88 4.58
N VAL A 125 -21.18 -2.04 5.22
CA VAL A 125 -21.06 -1.74 6.65
C VAL A 125 -22.18 -2.43 7.39
N ASP A 126 -21.82 -3.40 8.22
CA ASP A 126 -22.76 -4.03 9.14
C ASP A 126 -23.02 -3.09 10.32
N ASN A 127 -24.09 -2.30 10.17
CA ASN A 127 -24.55 -1.35 11.18
C ASN A 127 -25.99 -1.71 11.59
N PRO A 128 -26.20 -2.48 12.68
CA PRO A 128 -27.54 -2.86 13.12
C PRO A 128 -28.43 -1.65 13.42
N LYS A 129 -27.87 -0.60 14.04
CA LYS A 129 -28.60 0.65 14.36
C LYS A 129 -29.09 1.41 13.12
N ARG A 130 -28.42 1.26 11.96
CA ARG A 130 -28.87 1.85 10.69
C ARG A 130 -29.92 0.99 10.00
N LYS A 131 -29.81 -0.34 10.12
CA LYS A 131 -30.79 -1.29 9.56
C LYS A 131 -32.15 -1.11 10.23
N GLU A 132 -32.19 -0.93 11.55
CA GLU A 132 -33.41 -0.64 12.32
C GLU A 132 -34.11 0.67 11.86
N LYS A 133 -33.36 1.74 11.57
CA LYS A 133 -33.92 3.02 11.12
C LYS A 133 -34.45 3.04 9.68
N LYS A 134 -34.08 2.07 8.84
CA LYS A 134 -34.55 1.97 7.45
C LYS A 134 -35.76 1.03 7.30
N GLY A 135 -36.12 0.30 8.36
CA GLY A 135 -37.28 -0.60 8.40
C GLY A 135 -38.48 -0.02 9.14
N SER A 136 -38.53 1.30 9.35
CA SER A 136 -39.66 2.05 9.91
C SER A 136 -40.21 3.03 8.87
#